data_AF-A0A3C0JFA8-F1
#
_entry.id   AF-A0A3C0JFA8-F1
#
_cell.length_a   1.000
_cell.length_b   1.000
_cell.length_c   1.000
_cell.angle_alpha   90.00
_cell.angle_beta   90.00
_cell.angle_gamma   90.00
#
_symmetry.space_group_name_H-M   'P 1'
#
loop_
_entity.id
_entity.type
_entity.pdbx_description
1 polymer ?
#
loop_
_entity_poly.entity_id
_entity_poly.type
_entity_poly.pdbx_seq_one_letter_code
_entity_poly.pdbx_strand_id
1 'polypeptide(L)'
;MKFKTSTFLLALVPALVLTGTPLALKARSDNRVATMAPTADQSTASQLVYGLLSDSRYAYRPGTMTPALSADVFKRYLEALDGGKQYFTAADVERFAPLKPQIGPELRNGELDPAYQVFAVYKQRVLERIAYARGLLKQNFDFNGHERFEYDRKDAPWATPAQLDDLWRKSVMNDWLRLKLAGKKPEDIRTTLDKRYANIATSVQQLKGEDVFQTYLNAYASAVDPHTDYFTPRTADLFNQQMSLSLEG
;
A
#
# COMPACT_ATOMS: atom_id res chain seq x y z
N MET A 1 -63.34 17.44 49.11
CA MET A 1 -63.54 15.98 49.01
C MET A 1 -63.16 15.54 47.60
N LYS A 2 -62.28 14.56 47.52
CA LYS A 2 -61.62 13.84 46.40
C LYS A 2 -62.28 13.77 44.98
N PHE A 3 -61.41 13.92 43.96
CA PHE A 3 -61.32 13.23 42.63
C PHE A 3 -62.47 13.43 41.61
N LYS A 4 -62.32 13.39 40.26
CA LYS A 4 -61.30 12.90 39.31
C LYS A 4 -61.66 13.38 37.86
N THR A 5 -60.65 13.61 37.01
CA THR A 5 -60.51 13.34 35.54
C THR A 5 -61.66 13.62 34.54
N SER A 6 -61.38 14.33 33.42
CA SER A 6 -60.93 13.75 32.12
C SER A 6 -61.20 14.64 30.87
N THR A 7 -60.17 14.75 30.01
CA THR A 7 -60.16 14.73 28.50
C THR A 7 -60.55 15.91 27.57
N PHE A 8 -59.68 16.05 26.52
CA PHE A 8 -59.83 16.57 25.13
C PHE A 8 -59.89 18.10 24.90
N LEU A 9 -59.38 18.72 23.82
CA LEU A 9 -58.34 18.53 22.77
C LEU A 9 -58.43 19.78 21.85
N LEU A 10 -57.36 20.10 21.09
CA LEU A 10 -57.24 21.10 19.98
C LEU A 10 -57.29 22.61 20.33
N ALA A 11 -56.51 23.50 19.74
CA ALA A 11 -55.47 23.43 18.71
C ALA A 11 -54.56 24.67 18.83
N LEU A 12 -53.26 24.47 18.59
CA LEU A 12 -52.23 25.52 18.59
C LEU A 12 -51.64 25.59 17.17
N VAL A 13 -51.65 26.78 16.56
CA VAL A 13 -50.87 27.08 15.36
C VAL A 13 -49.81 28.12 15.75
N PRO A 14 -48.50 27.84 15.59
CA PRO A 14 -47.51 28.89 15.52
C PRO A 14 -47.00 29.09 14.08
N ALA A 15 -46.88 30.35 13.70
CA ALA A 15 -46.28 30.81 12.45
C ALA A 15 -44.78 30.48 12.42
N LEU A 16 -44.35 29.84 11.33
CA LEU A 16 -42.97 29.47 11.05
C LEU A 16 -42.30 30.59 10.25
N VAL A 17 -41.37 31.32 10.87
CA VAL A 17 -40.49 32.28 10.18
C VAL A 17 -39.27 31.52 9.66
N LEU A 18 -39.24 31.30 8.35
CA LEU A 18 -38.08 30.75 7.63
C LEU A 18 -37.03 31.86 7.46
N THR A 19 -35.94 31.81 8.24
CA THR A 19 -34.71 32.54 7.90
C THR A 19 -33.74 31.55 7.26
N GLY A 20 -33.59 31.67 5.94
CA GLY A 20 -32.65 30.86 5.18
C GLY A 20 -31.22 31.34 5.39
N THR A 21 -30.39 30.50 6.01
CA THR A 21 -28.93 30.57 5.87
C THR A 21 -28.51 29.53 4.85
N PRO A 22 -27.88 29.88 3.72
CA PRO A 22 -27.32 28.87 2.83
C PRO A 22 -26.19 28.14 3.58
N LEU A 23 -26.37 26.84 3.83
CA LEU A 23 -25.27 25.94 4.16
C LEU A 23 -24.36 25.88 2.94
N ALA A 24 -23.39 26.79 2.89
CA ALA A 24 -22.21 26.60 2.05
C ALA A 24 -21.48 25.37 2.61
N LEU A 25 -21.61 24.24 1.91
CA LEU A 25 -20.73 23.08 2.09
C LEU A 25 -19.31 23.57 1.76
N LYS A 26 -18.59 24.06 2.76
CA LYS A 26 -17.14 24.21 2.65
C LYS A 26 -16.62 22.79 2.48
N ALA A 27 -16.30 22.43 1.24
CA ALA A 27 -15.34 21.39 0.95
C ALA A 27 -14.09 21.75 1.76
N ARG A 28 -13.96 21.09 2.91
CA ARG A 28 -12.73 21.12 3.68
C ARG A 28 -11.76 20.39 2.77
N SER A 29 -10.91 21.13 2.06
CA SER A 29 -9.66 20.58 1.55
C SER A 29 -8.92 20.14 2.81
N ASP A 30 -9.16 18.89 3.19
CA ASP A 30 -8.51 18.25 4.31
C ASP A 30 -7.08 18.03 3.82
N ASN A 31 -6.30 19.10 3.89
CA ASN A 31 -4.84 19.06 3.81
C ASN A 31 -4.31 18.45 5.12
N ARG A 32 -4.93 17.34 5.53
CA ARG A 32 -4.37 16.40 6.46
C ARG A 32 -3.08 15.96 5.80
N VAL A 33 -1.97 16.31 6.42
CA VAL A 33 -0.72 15.55 6.25
C VAL A 33 -1.16 14.09 6.24
N ALA A 34 -1.04 13.43 5.09
CA ALA A 34 -1.49 12.06 4.94
C ALA A 34 -0.69 11.24 5.94
N THR A 35 -1.28 10.99 7.11
CA THR A 35 -0.65 10.20 8.14
C THR A 35 -0.54 8.80 7.59
N MET A 36 0.65 8.20 7.70
CA MET A 36 0.89 6.79 7.40
C MET A 36 0.26 5.94 8.52
N ALA A 37 -1.06 6.06 8.69
CA ALA A 37 -1.84 5.40 9.71
C ALA A 37 -3.22 5.05 9.11
N PRO A 38 -3.83 3.94 9.56
CA PRO A 38 -5.16 3.56 9.10
C PRO A 38 -6.22 4.57 9.55
N THR A 39 -7.22 4.79 8.71
CA THR A 39 -8.42 5.56 9.09
C THR A 39 -9.47 4.65 9.74
N ALA A 40 -10.43 5.25 10.46
CA ALA A 40 -11.55 4.50 11.04
C ALA A 40 -12.37 3.74 9.97
N ASP A 41 -12.52 4.34 8.79
CA ASP A 41 -13.20 3.70 7.66
C ASP A 41 -12.40 2.50 7.14
N GLN A 42 -11.07 2.58 7.11
CA GLN A 42 -10.20 1.45 6.73
C GLN A 42 -10.25 0.31 7.75
N SER A 43 -10.25 0.63 9.04
CA SER A 43 -10.47 -0.37 10.10
C SER A 43 -11.83 -1.07 9.93
N THR A 44 -12.90 -0.31 9.71
CA THR A 44 -14.24 -0.87 9.48
C THR A 44 -14.28 -1.71 8.19
N ALA A 45 -13.69 -1.22 7.11
CA ALA A 45 -13.62 -1.94 5.83
C ALA A 45 -12.85 -3.26 5.97
N SER A 46 -11.75 -3.29 6.74
CA SER A 46 -11.02 -4.52 7.04
C SER A 46 -11.93 -5.56 7.71
N GLN A 47 -12.71 -5.17 8.71
CA GLN A 47 -13.63 -6.07 9.41
C GLN A 47 -14.70 -6.62 8.46
N LEU A 48 -15.25 -5.77 7.58
CA LEU A 48 -16.22 -6.19 6.57
C LEU A 48 -15.64 -7.16 5.55
N VAL A 49 -14.43 -6.87 5.04
CA VAL A 49 -13.72 -7.74 4.09
C VAL A 49 -13.37 -9.07 4.73
N TYR A 50 -12.88 -9.05 5.98
CA TYR A 50 -12.65 -10.26 6.76
C TYR A 50 -13.94 -11.08 6.90
N GLY A 51 -15.05 -10.43 7.28
CA GLY A 51 -16.36 -11.06 7.38
C GLY A 51 -16.80 -11.72 6.06
N LEU A 52 -16.61 -11.03 4.94
CA LEU A 52 -16.96 -11.52 3.61
C LEU A 52 -16.13 -12.74 3.19
N LEU A 53 -14.82 -12.70 3.41
CA LEU A 53 -13.89 -13.71 2.88
C LEU A 53 -13.68 -14.92 3.80
N SER A 54 -13.80 -14.74 5.13
CA SER A 54 -13.54 -15.80 6.13
C SER A 54 -14.77 -16.26 6.90
N ASP A 55 -15.73 -15.37 7.20
CA ASP A 55 -16.85 -15.69 8.09
C ASP A 55 -18.19 -15.91 7.34
N SER A 56 -18.22 -15.65 6.02
CA SER A 56 -19.45 -15.72 5.22
C SER A 56 -19.43 -16.86 4.18
N ARG A 57 -20.58 -17.10 3.56
CA ARG A 57 -20.74 -17.99 2.41
C ARG A 57 -20.67 -17.26 1.07
N TYR A 58 -20.37 -15.96 1.06
CA TYR A 58 -20.33 -15.15 -0.16
C TYR A 58 -19.11 -15.47 -1.03
N ALA A 59 -17.96 -15.75 -0.41
CA ALA A 59 -16.83 -16.34 -1.11
C ALA A 59 -17.19 -17.78 -1.53
N TYR A 60 -17.03 -18.12 -2.81
CA TYR A 60 -17.26 -19.49 -3.31
C TYR A 60 -16.43 -20.53 -2.55
N ARG A 61 -15.24 -20.12 -2.10
CA ARG A 61 -14.38 -20.87 -1.16
C ARG A 61 -14.05 -19.95 0.02
N PRO A 62 -14.84 -19.99 1.12
CA PRO A 62 -14.51 -19.23 2.31
C PRO A 62 -13.15 -19.66 2.84
N GLY A 63 -12.20 -18.74 2.87
CA GLY A 63 -10.87 -18.97 3.43
C GLY A 63 -10.93 -18.79 4.92
N THR A 64 -11.32 -19.83 5.67
CA THR A 64 -11.23 -19.77 7.15
C THR A 64 -9.82 -19.37 7.54
N MET A 65 -9.69 -18.36 8.40
CA MET A 65 -8.39 -17.84 8.82
C MET A 65 -7.62 -18.89 9.63
N THR A 66 -6.75 -19.63 8.95
CA THR A 66 -5.85 -20.64 9.53
C THR A 66 -4.43 -20.09 9.66
N PRO A 67 -3.57 -20.71 10.48
CA PRO A 67 -2.15 -20.34 10.52
C PRO A 67 -1.46 -20.40 9.14
N ALA A 68 -1.86 -21.34 8.29
CA ALA A 68 -1.34 -21.48 6.93
C ALA A 68 -1.77 -20.30 6.03
N LEU A 69 -3.06 -19.93 6.08
CA LEU A 69 -3.56 -18.76 5.35
C LEU A 69 -2.87 -17.49 5.84
N SER A 70 -2.78 -17.29 7.15
CA SER A 70 -2.11 -16.16 7.77
C SER A 70 -0.64 -16.03 7.32
N ALA A 71 0.09 -17.15 7.26
CA ALA A 71 1.45 -17.17 6.73
C ALA A 71 1.53 -16.84 5.23
N ASP A 72 0.55 -17.26 4.43
CA ASP A 72 0.48 -16.93 3.00
C ASP A 72 0.17 -15.45 2.77
N VAL A 73 -0.76 -14.87 3.54
CA VAL A 73 -1.03 -13.41 3.51
C VAL A 73 0.24 -12.63 3.84
N PHE A 74 0.94 -13.02 4.90
CA PHE A 74 2.20 -12.37 5.28
C PHE A 74 3.23 -12.42 4.14
N LYS A 75 3.41 -13.61 3.54
CA LYS A 75 4.33 -13.81 2.43
C LYS A 75 3.95 -12.92 1.24
N ARG A 76 2.70 -12.95 0.80
CA ARG A 76 2.19 -12.15 -0.31
C ARG A 76 2.32 -10.67 -0.06
N TYR A 77 2.13 -10.23 1.18
CA TYR A 77 2.31 -8.83 1.54
C TYR A 77 3.78 -8.39 1.38
N LEU A 78 4.73 -9.19 1.89
CA LEU A 78 6.15 -8.91 1.66
C LEU A 78 6.53 -8.96 0.17
N GLU A 79 5.94 -9.88 -0.61
CA GLU A 79 6.19 -9.98 -2.06
C GLU A 79 5.58 -8.81 -2.84
N ALA A 80 4.41 -8.31 -2.43
CA ALA A 80 3.79 -7.13 -3.02
C ALA A 80 4.64 -5.87 -2.79
N LEU A 81 5.36 -5.79 -1.66
CA LEU A 81 6.28 -4.70 -1.37
C LEU A 81 7.66 -4.91 -2.03
N ASP A 82 8.23 -6.11 -1.92
CA ASP A 82 9.61 -6.39 -2.31
C ASP A 82 9.80 -7.83 -2.84
N GLY A 83 9.05 -8.20 -3.88
CA GLY A 83 9.13 -9.53 -4.51
C GLY A 83 10.52 -9.85 -5.10
N GLY A 84 11.29 -8.83 -5.47
CA GLY A 84 12.68 -8.98 -5.92
C GLY A 84 13.72 -9.07 -4.79
N LYS A 85 13.28 -8.88 -3.53
CA LYS A 85 14.12 -8.86 -2.32
C LYS A 85 15.33 -7.94 -2.44
N GLN A 86 15.08 -6.72 -2.91
CA GLN A 86 16.08 -5.71 -3.20
C GLN A 86 16.12 -4.60 -2.14
N TYR A 87 15.13 -4.52 -1.26
CA TYR A 87 14.98 -3.42 -0.33
C TYR A 87 15.09 -3.87 1.13
N PHE A 88 14.27 -4.84 1.54
CA PHE A 88 14.29 -5.33 2.90
C PHE A 88 15.56 -6.13 3.19
N THR A 89 16.10 -5.95 4.39
CA THR A 89 17.16 -6.81 4.92
C THR A 89 16.56 -8.07 5.52
N ALA A 90 17.37 -9.12 5.65
CA ALA A 90 16.99 -10.32 6.41
C ALA A 90 16.54 -9.99 7.85
N ALA A 91 17.20 -9.02 8.50
CA ALA A 91 16.86 -8.57 9.84
C ALA A 91 15.50 -7.84 9.91
N ASP A 92 15.15 -7.07 8.88
CA ASP A 92 13.81 -6.45 8.80
C ASP A 92 12.73 -7.53 8.74
N VAL A 93 12.91 -8.53 7.89
CA VAL A 93 11.93 -9.62 7.72
C VAL A 93 11.83 -10.50 8.96
N GLU A 94 12.93 -10.77 9.64
CA GLU A 94 12.94 -11.47 10.92
C GLU A 94 12.14 -10.69 11.98
N ARG A 95 12.32 -9.36 12.04
CA ARG A 95 11.57 -8.49 12.95
C ARG A 95 10.06 -8.51 12.66
N PHE A 96 9.65 -8.73 11.42
CA PHE A 96 8.24 -8.85 11.03
C PHE A 96 7.65 -10.23 11.30
N ALA A 97 8.47 -11.26 11.48
CA ALA A 97 8.00 -12.64 11.64
C ALA A 97 6.93 -12.85 12.74
N PRO A 98 6.98 -12.14 13.89
CA PRO A 98 5.93 -12.23 14.92
C PRO A 98 4.54 -11.75 14.47
N LEU A 99 4.42 -11.02 13.37
CA LEU A 99 3.13 -10.57 12.82
C LEU A 99 2.36 -11.70 12.12
N LYS A 100 3.06 -12.74 11.65
CA LYS A 100 2.46 -13.88 10.94
C LYS A 100 1.23 -14.47 11.63
N PRO A 101 1.23 -14.81 12.93
CA PRO A 101 0.05 -15.31 13.61
C PRO A 101 -1.01 -14.25 13.94
N GLN A 102 -0.67 -12.95 13.84
CA GLN A 102 -1.56 -11.85 14.24
C GLN A 102 -2.42 -11.31 13.10
N ILE A 103 -2.07 -11.55 11.83
CA ILE A 103 -2.82 -11.06 10.66
C ILE A 103 -4.32 -11.36 10.76
N GLY A 104 -4.69 -12.57 11.16
CA GLY A 104 -6.10 -12.96 11.32
C GLY A 104 -6.85 -12.10 12.34
N PRO A 105 -6.42 -12.11 13.62
CA PRO A 105 -6.95 -11.21 14.64
C PRO A 105 -6.94 -9.73 14.23
N GLU A 106 -5.84 -9.24 13.65
CA GLU A 106 -5.68 -7.86 13.21
C GLU A 106 -6.72 -7.47 12.16
N LEU A 107 -6.90 -8.29 11.11
CA LEU A 107 -7.90 -8.05 10.06
C LEU A 107 -9.33 -8.11 10.62
N ARG A 108 -9.61 -9.08 11.49
CA ARG A 108 -10.91 -9.27 12.15
C ARG A 108 -11.28 -8.09 13.05
N ASN A 109 -10.30 -7.50 13.72
CA ASN A 109 -10.51 -6.38 14.66
C ASN A 109 -10.29 -5.01 14.00
N GLY A 110 -9.76 -4.94 12.78
CA GLY A 110 -9.42 -3.69 12.11
C GLY A 110 -8.16 -3.01 12.67
N GLU A 111 -7.27 -3.77 13.30
CA GLU A 111 -6.00 -3.32 13.89
C GLU A 111 -4.89 -3.37 12.84
N LEU A 112 -4.81 -2.32 12.00
CA LEU A 112 -3.99 -2.33 10.79
C LEU A 112 -2.60 -1.69 10.97
N ASP A 113 -2.32 -1.09 12.13
CA ASP A 113 -1.05 -0.41 12.41
C ASP A 113 0.19 -1.27 12.09
N PRO A 114 0.23 -2.58 12.39
CA PRO A 114 1.40 -3.40 12.09
C PRO A 114 1.73 -3.46 10.59
N ALA A 115 0.71 -3.57 9.72
CA ALA A 115 0.92 -3.53 8.27
C ALA A 115 1.51 -2.18 7.82
N TYR A 116 1.00 -1.07 8.38
CA TYR A 116 1.50 0.27 8.08
C TYR A 116 2.94 0.49 8.55
N GLN A 117 3.33 -0.12 9.67
CA GLN A 117 4.71 -0.08 10.16
C GLN A 117 5.67 -0.85 9.22
N VAL A 118 5.27 -2.02 8.72
CA VAL A 118 6.03 -2.77 7.70
C VAL A 118 6.21 -1.91 6.44
N PHE A 119 5.14 -1.27 5.97
CA PHE A 119 5.19 -0.38 4.81
C PHE A 119 6.09 0.85 5.05
N ALA A 120 6.08 1.41 6.26
CA ALA A 120 6.95 2.53 6.60
C ALA A 120 8.44 2.12 6.51
N VAL A 121 8.79 0.92 6.97
CA VAL A 121 10.15 0.36 6.79
C VAL A 121 10.45 0.16 5.31
N TYR A 122 9.50 -0.33 4.52
CA TYR A 122 9.68 -0.45 3.06
C TYR A 122 10.02 0.89 2.42
N LYS A 123 9.22 1.94 2.67
CA LYS A 123 9.49 3.29 2.14
C LYS A 123 10.89 3.76 2.54
N GLN A 124 11.26 3.58 3.80
CA GLN A 124 12.58 3.95 4.30
C GLN A 124 13.68 3.22 3.52
N ARG A 125 13.58 1.89 3.39
CA ARG A 125 14.58 1.08 2.68
C ARG A 125 14.70 1.45 1.21
N VAL A 126 13.58 1.71 0.52
CA VAL A 126 13.64 2.21 -0.86
C VAL A 126 14.41 3.52 -0.94
N LEU A 127 14.11 4.50 -0.07
CA LEU A 127 14.79 5.79 -0.09
C LEU A 127 16.30 5.67 0.21
N GLU A 128 16.69 4.82 1.15
CA GLU A 128 18.10 4.52 1.44
C GLU A 128 18.80 3.90 0.21
N ARG A 129 18.17 2.93 -0.46
CA ARG A 129 18.72 2.30 -1.67
C ARG A 129 18.83 3.27 -2.84
N ILE A 130 17.85 4.14 -3.02
CA ILE A 130 17.90 5.17 -4.05
C ILE A 130 19.01 6.19 -3.75
N ALA A 131 19.19 6.60 -2.50
CA ALA A 131 20.28 7.50 -2.12
C ALA A 131 21.66 6.86 -2.40
N TYR A 132 21.83 5.59 -2.04
CA TYR A 132 23.04 4.82 -2.36
C TYR A 132 23.28 4.72 -3.87
N ALA A 133 22.27 4.34 -4.65
CA ALA A 133 22.35 4.22 -6.10
C ALA A 133 22.77 5.53 -6.78
N ARG A 134 22.21 6.67 -6.34
CA ARG A 134 22.59 8.00 -6.83
C ARG A 134 24.02 8.38 -6.42
N GLY A 135 24.49 7.93 -5.26
CA GLY A 135 25.88 8.05 -4.84
C GLY A 135 26.85 7.36 -5.79
N LEU A 136 26.51 6.15 -6.25
CA LEU A 136 27.33 5.37 -7.18
C LEU A 136 27.50 6.05 -8.55
N LEU A 137 26.52 6.83 -9.01
CA LEU A 137 26.59 7.54 -10.30
C LEU A 137 27.69 8.61 -10.37
N LYS A 138 28.21 9.05 -9.22
CA LYS A 138 29.34 10.00 -9.13
C LYS A 138 30.67 9.36 -9.53
N GLN A 139 30.72 8.04 -9.60
CA GLN A 139 31.92 7.28 -9.94
C GLN A 139 31.88 6.85 -11.41
N ASN A 140 32.97 6.24 -11.89
CA ASN A 140 32.99 5.53 -13.16
C ASN A 140 32.92 4.02 -12.89
N PHE A 141 32.26 3.28 -13.78
CA PHE A 141 32.17 1.83 -13.68
C PHE A 141 33.18 1.16 -14.62
N ASP A 142 33.88 0.16 -14.10
CA ASP A 142 34.67 -0.77 -14.90
C ASP A 142 33.78 -1.92 -15.39
N PHE A 143 33.91 -2.24 -16.67
CA PHE A 143 33.13 -3.28 -17.35
C PHE A 143 34.02 -4.39 -17.93
N ASN A 144 35.30 -4.47 -17.53
CA ASN A 144 36.22 -5.54 -17.95
C ASN A 144 36.08 -6.83 -17.11
N GLY A 145 35.18 -6.85 -16.13
CA GLY A 145 34.91 -8.02 -15.28
C GLY A 145 33.94 -9.04 -15.88
N HIS A 146 33.66 -10.09 -15.11
CA HIS A 146 32.76 -11.20 -15.48
C HIS A 146 31.48 -11.23 -14.63
N GLU A 147 31.11 -10.09 -14.06
CA GLU A 147 29.96 -9.98 -13.15
C GLU A 147 28.63 -10.16 -13.90
N ARG A 148 27.62 -10.66 -13.17
CA ARG A 148 26.27 -10.87 -13.70
C ARG A 148 25.23 -10.22 -12.79
N PHE A 149 24.17 -9.74 -13.41
CA PHE A 149 22.99 -9.22 -12.71
C PHE A 149 21.80 -10.13 -12.98
N GLU A 150 21.24 -10.72 -11.92
CA GLU A 150 20.08 -11.59 -11.97
C GLU A 150 18.80 -10.77 -11.86
N TYR A 151 17.95 -10.83 -12.89
CA TYR A 151 16.68 -10.10 -12.92
C TYR A 151 15.59 -10.80 -12.11
N ASP A 152 15.45 -12.13 -12.27
CA ASP A 152 14.50 -12.90 -11.48
C ASP A 152 15.13 -13.25 -10.14
N ARG A 153 14.56 -12.69 -9.07
CA ARG A 153 15.00 -12.89 -7.67
C ARG A 153 13.85 -13.29 -6.76
N LYS A 154 12.75 -13.77 -7.34
CA LYS A 154 11.55 -14.18 -6.57
C LYS A 154 11.86 -15.31 -5.57
N ASP A 155 12.87 -16.13 -5.85
CA ASP A 155 13.31 -17.25 -5.00
C ASP A 155 14.61 -16.95 -4.23
N ALA A 156 15.19 -15.75 -4.40
CA ALA A 156 16.41 -15.38 -3.67
C ALA A 156 16.16 -15.35 -2.14
N PRO A 157 17.17 -15.59 -1.30
CA PRO A 157 17.05 -15.35 0.13
C PRO A 157 17.04 -13.84 0.43
N TRP A 158 16.46 -13.44 1.57
CA TRP A 158 16.58 -12.08 2.07
C TRP A 158 18.05 -11.79 2.41
N ALA A 159 18.54 -10.64 1.96
CA ALA A 159 19.95 -10.31 1.98
C ALA A 159 20.35 -9.48 3.22
N THR A 160 21.62 -9.58 3.62
CA THR A 160 22.24 -8.66 4.58
C THR A 160 22.44 -7.28 3.95
N PRO A 161 22.70 -6.21 4.75
CA PRO A 161 22.99 -4.89 4.20
C PRO A 161 24.11 -4.88 3.15
N ALA A 162 25.23 -5.58 3.42
CA ALA A 162 26.36 -5.65 2.49
C ALA A 162 26.03 -6.39 1.19
N GLN A 163 25.23 -7.47 1.27
CA GLN A 163 24.76 -8.18 0.07
C GLN A 163 23.81 -7.32 -0.76
N LEU A 164 22.98 -6.49 -0.12
CA LEU A 164 22.14 -5.53 -0.82
C LEU A 164 22.95 -4.38 -1.45
N ASP A 165 24.02 -3.91 -0.79
CA ASP A 165 24.92 -2.91 -1.37
C ASP A 165 25.58 -3.43 -2.66
N ASP A 166 26.01 -4.69 -2.67
CA ASP A 166 26.55 -5.35 -3.87
C ASP A 166 25.47 -5.56 -4.95
N LEU A 167 24.27 -5.99 -4.55
CA LEU A 167 23.13 -6.15 -5.45
C LEU A 167 22.78 -4.83 -6.16
N TRP A 168 22.70 -3.73 -5.41
CA TRP A 168 22.40 -2.42 -5.97
C TRP A 168 23.54 -1.89 -6.80
N ARG A 169 24.81 -2.13 -6.43
CA ARG A 169 25.95 -1.80 -7.28
C ARG A 169 25.83 -2.49 -8.64
N LYS A 170 25.54 -3.79 -8.66
CA LYS A 170 25.32 -4.56 -9.90
C LYS A 170 24.11 -4.07 -10.69
N SER A 171 23.02 -3.71 -10.02
CA SER A 171 21.83 -3.12 -10.65
C SER A 171 22.16 -1.80 -11.35
N VAL A 172 22.83 -0.86 -10.66
CA VAL A 172 23.23 0.43 -11.25
C VAL A 172 24.22 0.24 -12.39
N MET A 173 25.19 -0.67 -12.25
CA MET A 173 26.13 -1.01 -13.32
C MET A 173 25.43 -1.58 -14.55
N ASN A 174 24.45 -2.46 -14.35
CA ASN A 174 23.65 -3.03 -15.44
C ASN A 174 22.82 -1.95 -16.15
N ASP A 175 22.19 -1.05 -15.41
CA ASP A 175 21.45 0.08 -15.97
C ASP A 175 22.35 1.04 -16.76
N TRP A 176 23.54 1.33 -16.23
CA TRP A 176 24.56 2.10 -16.92
C TRP A 176 24.99 1.41 -18.22
N LEU A 177 25.30 0.11 -18.14
CA LEU A 177 25.77 -0.68 -19.27
C LEU A 177 24.76 -0.69 -20.41
N ARG A 178 23.47 -0.86 -20.11
CA ARG A 178 22.38 -0.81 -21.10
C ARG A 178 22.39 0.51 -21.89
N LEU A 179 22.56 1.64 -21.21
CA LEU A 179 22.60 2.96 -21.87
C LEU A 179 23.92 3.19 -22.62
N LYS A 180 25.05 2.68 -22.09
CA LYS A 180 26.35 2.71 -22.77
C LYS A 180 26.33 1.92 -24.06
N LEU A 181 25.74 0.72 -24.06
CA LEU A 181 25.55 -0.12 -25.25
C LEU A 181 24.62 0.54 -26.29
N ALA A 182 23.68 1.36 -25.84
CA ALA A 182 22.86 2.21 -26.70
C ALA A 182 23.59 3.47 -27.22
N GLY A 183 24.90 3.61 -26.98
CA GLY A 183 25.73 4.69 -27.51
C GLY A 183 25.65 6.03 -26.75
N LYS A 184 25.03 6.07 -25.56
CA LYS A 184 24.97 7.31 -24.77
C LYS A 184 26.32 7.64 -24.14
N LYS A 185 26.62 8.94 -24.06
CA LYS A 185 27.83 9.44 -23.39
C LYS A 185 27.67 9.34 -21.86
N PRO A 186 28.77 9.17 -21.11
CA PRO A 186 28.73 9.07 -19.64
C PRO A 186 27.93 10.17 -18.92
N GLU A 187 28.06 11.42 -19.36
CA GLU A 187 27.31 12.57 -18.79
C GLU A 187 25.79 12.42 -18.95
N ASP A 188 25.35 11.99 -20.14
CA ASP A 188 23.93 11.77 -20.45
C ASP A 188 23.37 10.58 -19.67
N ILE A 189 24.19 9.53 -19.49
CA ILE A 189 23.84 8.36 -18.69
C ILE A 189 23.60 8.79 -17.24
N ARG A 190 24.53 9.54 -16.63
CA ARG A 190 24.37 10.06 -15.26
C ARG A 190 23.08 10.84 -15.09
N THR A 191 22.84 11.80 -15.97
CA THR A 191 21.64 12.64 -15.92
C THR A 191 20.36 11.81 -16.03
N THR A 192 20.34 10.84 -16.95
CA THR A 192 19.19 9.96 -17.17
C THR A 192 18.92 9.09 -15.94
N LEU A 193 19.96 8.43 -15.41
CA LEU A 193 19.83 7.53 -14.27
C LEU A 193 19.50 8.28 -12.98
N ASP A 194 20.10 9.46 -12.75
CA ASP A 194 19.80 10.30 -11.60
C ASP A 194 18.33 10.72 -11.58
N LYS A 195 17.82 11.21 -12.71
CA LYS A 195 16.41 11.57 -12.86
C LYS A 195 15.49 10.37 -12.62
N ARG A 196 15.84 9.20 -13.18
CA ARG A 196 15.06 7.97 -12.99
C ARG A 196 15.00 7.56 -11.50
N TYR A 197 16.12 7.58 -10.81
CA TYR A 197 16.16 7.27 -9.37
C TYR A 197 15.43 8.32 -8.52
N ALA A 198 15.57 9.61 -8.84
CA ALA A 198 14.83 10.68 -8.17
C ALA A 198 13.30 10.53 -8.35
N ASN A 199 12.85 10.08 -9.53
CA ASN A 199 11.45 9.79 -9.77
C ASN A 199 10.96 8.62 -8.91
N ILE A 200 11.74 7.53 -8.77
CA ILE A 200 11.38 6.41 -7.87
C ILE A 200 11.23 6.90 -6.42
N ALA A 201 12.17 7.71 -5.92
CA ALA A 201 12.06 8.29 -4.58
C ALA A 201 10.79 9.14 -4.43
N THR A 202 10.49 9.97 -5.42
CA THR A 202 9.29 10.82 -5.44
C THR A 202 8.01 9.98 -5.42
N SER A 203 7.93 8.96 -6.28
CA SER A 203 6.78 8.05 -6.36
C SER A 203 6.53 7.35 -5.02
N VAL A 204 7.59 6.83 -4.38
CA VAL A 204 7.44 6.17 -3.07
C VAL A 204 7.02 7.16 -1.98
N GLN A 205 7.55 8.39 -1.99
CA GLN A 205 7.14 9.42 -1.03
C GLN A 205 5.66 9.77 -1.15
N GLN A 206 5.14 9.81 -2.38
CA GLN A 206 3.74 10.11 -2.69
C GLN A 206 2.75 9.00 -2.31
N LEU A 207 3.22 7.79 -2.00
CA LEU A 207 2.35 6.71 -1.50
C LEU A 207 1.72 7.10 -0.17
N LYS A 208 0.40 6.95 -0.11
CA LYS A 208 -0.48 7.33 0.99
C LYS A 208 -0.96 6.09 1.76
N GLY A 209 -1.64 6.32 2.89
CA GLY A 209 -2.25 5.25 3.68
C GLY A 209 -3.28 4.41 2.91
N GLU A 210 -3.98 4.97 1.92
CA GLU A 210 -4.89 4.22 1.04
C GLU A 210 -4.18 3.18 0.18
N ASP A 211 -2.96 3.50 -0.32
CA ASP A 211 -2.15 2.56 -1.10
C ASP A 211 -1.66 1.40 -0.23
N VAL A 212 -1.28 1.69 1.03
CA VAL A 212 -0.91 0.66 2.02
C VAL A 212 -2.08 -0.28 2.27
N PHE A 213 -3.25 0.28 2.54
CA PHE A 213 -4.45 -0.48 2.82
C PHE A 213 -4.83 -1.41 1.68
N GLN A 214 -4.84 -0.89 0.44
CA GLN A 214 -5.14 -1.68 -0.74
C GLN A 214 -4.13 -2.80 -0.94
N THR A 215 -2.83 -2.50 -0.82
CA THR A 215 -1.76 -3.50 -0.97
C THR A 215 -1.93 -4.62 0.06
N TYR A 216 -2.24 -4.28 1.31
CA TYR A 216 -2.43 -5.25 2.39
C TYR A 216 -3.68 -6.10 2.21
N LEU A 217 -4.83 -5.49 1.88
CA LEU A 217 -6.06 -6.24 1.63
C LEU A 217 -5.97 -7.11 0.36
N ASN A 218 -5.23 -6.70 -0.67
CA ASN A 218 -5.00 -7.55 -1.85
C ASN A 218 -4.08 -8.74 -1.55
N ALA A 219 -3.11 -8.57 -0.64
CA ALA A 219 -2.34 -9.72 -0.15
C ALA A 219 -3.24 -10.73 0.58
N TYR A 220 -4.24 -10.25 1.32
CA TYR A 220 -5.24 -11.10 1.95
C TYR A 220 -6.20 -11.74 0.93
N ALA A 221 -6.82 -10.94 0.08
CA ALA A 221 -7.80 -11.39 -0.90
C ALA A 221 -7.22 -12.45 -1.86
N SER A 222 -6.03 -12.19 -2.41
CA SER A 222 -5.34 -13.12 -3.31
C SER A 222 -4.86 -14.41 -2.65
N ALA A 223 -4.69 -14.42 -1.32
CA ALA A 223 -4.41 -15.63 -0.54
C ALA A 223 -5.64 -16.53 -0.39
N VAL A 224 -6.84 -15.93 -0.38
CA VAL A 224 -8.11 -16.67 -0.34
C VAL A 224 -8.45 -17.21 -1.73
N ASP A 225 -8.38 -16.36 -2.76
CA ASP A 225 -8.67 -16.73 -4.15
C ASP A 225 -7.92 -15.80 -5.12
N PRO A 226 -7.29 -16.33 -6.20
CA PRO A 226 -6.45 -15.55 -7.11
C PRO A 226 -7.19 -14.52 -7.96
N HIS A 227 -8.53 -14.51 -7.95
CA HIS A 227 -9.38 -13.57 -8.69
C HIS A 227 -10.20 -12.68 -7.76
N THR A 228 -9.85 -12.63 -6.47
CA THR A 228 -10.46 -11.72 -5.51
C THR A 228 -9.53 -10.55 -5.26
N ASP A 229 -10.06 -9.35 -5.46
CA ASP A 229 -9.36 -8.08 -5.26
C ASP A 229 -10.19 -7.15 -4.36
N TYR A 230 -9.47 -6.31 -3.62
CA TYR A 230 -10.00 -5.13 -2.95
C TYR A 230 -9.63 -3.88 -3.74
N PHE A 231 -10.63 -3.00 -3.96
CA PHE A 231 -10.42 -1.71 -4.60
C PHE A 231 -10.73 -0.57 -3.62
N THR A 232 -9.80 0.38 -3.51
CA THR A 232 -10.09 1.71 -2.95
C THR A 232 -11.12 2.43 -3.83
N PRO A 233 -11.82 3.46 -3.32
CA PRO A 233 -12.79 4.22 -4.11
C PRO A 233 -12.22 4.70 -5.45
N ARG A 234 -10.99 5.23 -5.43
CA ARG A 234 -10.30 5.67 -6.65
C ARG A 234 -10.02 4.52 -7.62
N THR A 235 -9.57 3.36 -7.13
CA THR A 235 -9.33 2.19 -7.99
C THR A 235 -10.64 1.63 -8.54
N ALA A 236 -11.72 1.65 -7.76
CA ALA A 236 -13.05 1.23 -8.21
C ALA A 236 -13.60 2.15 -9.32
N ASP A 237 -13.44 3.47 -9.19
CA ASP A 237 -13.84 4.42 -10.23
C ASP A 237 -13.08 4.17 -11.55
N LEU A 238 -11.76 3.96 -11.48
CA LEU A 238 -10.94 3.63 -12.65
C LEU A 238 -11.36 2.30 -13.30
N PHE A 239 -11.67 1.29 -12.50
CA PHE A 239 -12.19 0.02 -13.00
C PHE A 239 -13.55 0.22 -13.71
N ASN A 240 -14.46 0.98 -13.12
CA ASN A 240 -15.76 1.28 -13.72
C ASN A 240 -15.65 2.07 -15.02
N GLN A 241 -14.72 3.03 -15.11
CA GLN A 241 -14.44 3.76 -16.35
C GLN A 241 -13.93 2.81 -17.45
N GLN A 242 -13.01 1.90 -17.10
CA GLN A 242 -12.50 0.91 -18.04
C GLN A 242 -13.59 -0.05 -18.53
N MET A 243 -14.51 -0.46 -17.65
CA MET A 243 -15.61 -1.37 -18.01
C MET A 243 -16.73 -0.68 -18.80
N SER A 244 -17.03 0.58 -18.47
CA SER A 244 -18.06 1.36 -19.15
C SER A 244 -17.58 2.00 -20.46
N LEU A 245 -16.26 2.06 -20.68
CA LEU A 245 -15.62 2.78 -21.79
C LEU A 245 -16.03 4.26 -21.87
N SER A 246 -16.43 4.85 -20.74
CA SER A 246 -16.86 6.23 -20.62
C SER A 246 -16.05 6.94 -19.53
N LEU A 247 -15.67 8.18 -19.80
CA LEU A 247 -14.97 9.05 -18.86
C LEU A 247 -15.83 10.30 -18.64
N GLU A 248 -16.28 10.50 -17.42
CA GLU A 248 -16.82 11.78 -16.95
C GLU A 248 -15.70 12.52 -16.20
N GLY A 249 -15.39 13.73 -16.65
CA GLY A 249 -14.28 14.55 -16.13
C GLY A 249 -14.59 16.03 -16.16
#